data_AF-A0AAP1WGU4-F1
#
_entry.id   AF-A0AAP1WGU4-F1
#
_cell.length_a   1.000
_cell.length_b   1.000
_cell.length_c   1.000
_cell.angle_alpha   90.00
_cell.angle_beta   90.00
_cell.angle_gamma   90.00
#
_symmetry.space_group_name_H-M   'P 1'
#
loop_
_entity.id
_entity.type
_entity.pdbx_description
1 polymer ?
#
loop_
_entity_poly.entity_id
_entity_poly.type
_entity_poly.pdbx_seq_one_letter_code
_entity_poly.pdbx_strand_id
1 'polypeptide(L)'
;MAKSELHFLGHIIDLITVETDYNKKFNEYKGTPVLYNGGGLLKFVFDFEANFRFLERMTTINYDLYKKGYPVDDGKIDFFDANDDNLKTWKFKDAPIVDYKVKFDTNGGGMRVEMILSPAIQDYGCKIHRNWHITPIKEESYQSPVQAAEKKEPKEEIIESWWSSDIEGKYKTNKASIGETAYFHIKTKNISENKELIFNLIDQGLNIVGNQEKIALNYKTNVINNKVVIDLKLNPAWDEIFANEPNIENLRVKLSWETTLNGTKKNLTYSRK
;
A
#
# COMPACT_ATOMS: atom_id res chain seq x y z
N MET A 1 -15.76 15.13 21.88
CA MET A 1 -14.55 15.70 22.52
C MET A 1 -13.40 15.41 21.56
N ALA A 2 -12.49 16.35 21.30
CA ALA A 2 -11.35 16.05 20.44
C ALA A 2 -10.48 14.96 21.10
N LYS A 3 -9.95 14.03 20.31
CA LYS A 3 -9.13 12.92 20.79
C LYS A 3 -7.88 12.76 19.94
N SER A 4 -6.88 12.07 20.49
CA SER A 4 -5.67 11.74 19.76
C SER A 4 -5.22 10.32 20.07
N GLU A 5 -4.74 9.61 19.06
CA GLU A 5 -4.36 8.20 19.13
C GLU A 5 -2.90 8.02 18.69
N LEU A 6 -2.11 7.31 19.48
CA LEU A 6 -0.76 6.86 19.09
C LEU A 6 -0.85 5.46 18.46
N HIS A 7 -0.35 5.33 17.24
CA HIS A 7 -0.12 4.05 16.58
C HIS A 7 1.38 3.74 16.59
N PHE A 8 1.80 2.82 17.46
CA PHE A 8 3.21 2.49 17.65
C PHE A 8 3.40 1.05 18.12
N LEU A 9 4.38 0.33 17.55
CA LEU A 9 4.70 -1.07 17.88
C LEU A 9 3.49 -2.02 17.84
N GLY A 10 2.54 -1.75 16.93
CA GLY A 10 1.32 -2.55 16.77
C GLY A 10 0.20 -2.24 17.77
N HIS A 11 0.38 -1.25 18.64
CA HIS A 11 -0.64 -0.77 19.57
C HIS A 11 -1.32 0.50 19.03
N ILE A 12 -2.59 0.67 19.39
CA ILE A 12 -3.36 1.91 19.22
C ILE A 12 -3.73 2.38 20.63
N ILE A 13 -3.37 3.61 20.97
CA ILE A 13 -3.44 4.09 22.35
C ILE A 13 -4.05 5.48 22.38
N ASP A 14 -5.10 5.65 23.17
CA ASP A 14 -5.68 6.95 23.44
C ASP A 14 -4.70 7.81 24.26
N LEU A 15 -4.36 8.97 23.71
CA LEU A 15 -3.46 9.92 24.34
C LEU A 15 -4.25 10.96 25.14
N ILE A 16 -3.85 11.16 26.39
CA ILE A 16 -4.31 12.28 27.22
C ILE A 16 -3.62 13.56 26.76
N THR A 17 -2.31 13.50 26.55
CA THR A 17 -1.54 14.63 25.99
C THR A 17 -0.46 14.15 25.02
N VAL A 18 -0.16 15.02 24.07
CA VAL A 18 1.00 14.92 23.18
C VAL A 18 1.63 16.30 23.03
N GLU A 19 2.94 16.37 23.21
CA GLU A 19 3.72 17.60 23.15
C GLU A 19 4.98 17.39 22.34
N THR A 20 5.36 18.40 21.57
CA THR A 20 6.67 18.51 20.91
C THR A 20 7.07 19.97 20.83
N ASP A 21 8.35 20.24 21.05
CA ASP A 21 8.92 21.58 21.03
C ASP A 21 10.10 21.66 20.06
N TYR A 22 10.08 22.62 19.14
CA TYR A 22 11.22 22.90 18.26
C TYR A 22 11.80 24.26 18.60
N ASN A 23 13.10 24.28 18.87
CA ASN A 23 13.79 25.49 19.28
C ASN A 23 14.96 25.77 18.33
N LYS A 24 14.96 26.97 17.73
CA LYS A 24 16.10 27.49 16.97
C LYS A 24 16.83 28.51 17.81
N LYS A 25 18.09 28.23 18.14
CA LYS A 25 18.95 29.23 18.77
C LYS A 25 19.51 30.17 17.71
N PHE A 26 19.57 31.45 18.05
CA PHE A 26 20.18 32.49 17.24
C PHE A 26 21.28 33.16 18.03
N ASN A 27 22.28 33.70 17.33
CA ASN A 27 23.22 34.63 17.92
C ASN A 27 22.45 35.91 18.29
N GLU A 28 22.41 36.23 19.58
CA GLU A 28 21.62 37.34 20.14
C GLU A 28 22.03 38.73 19.62
N TYR A 29 23.28 38.90 19.16
CA TYR A 29 23.79 40.17 18.65
C TYR A 29 23.68 40.31 17.13
N LYS A 30 23.66 39.19 16.39
CA LYS A 30 23.74 39.16 14.92
C LYS A 30 22.52 38.56 14.23
N GLY A 31 21.57 38.00 14.98
CA GLY A 31 20.39 37.30 14.45
C GLY A 31 20.73 36.07 13.61
N THR A 32 21.98 35.59 13.65
CA THR A 32 22.44 34.49 12.80
C THR A 32 22.05 33.14 13.42
N PRO A 33 21.41 32.22 12.68
CA PRO A 33 21.00 30.94 13.23
C PRO A 33 22.20 30.07 13.63
N VAL A 34 22.11 29.41 14.79
CA VAL A 34 23.05 28.35 15.16
C VAL A 34 22.81 27.12 14.27
N LEU A 35 23.87 26.39 13.92
CA LEU A 35 23.88 25.35 12.90
C LEU A 35 22.79 24.27 13.08
N TYR A 36 22.49 23.90 14.32
CA TYR A 36 21.57 22.81 14.66
C TYR A 36 20.25 23.30 15.26
N ASN A 37 19.16 22.66 14.86
CA ASN A 37 17.84 22.83 15.49
C ASN A 37 17.80 21.93 16.74
N GLY A 38 17.32 22.48 17.86
CA GLY A 38 17.08 21.71 19.09
C GLY A 38 15.64 21.22 19.18
N GLY A 39 15.43 20.15 19.95
CA GLY A 39 14.12 19.64 20.32
C GLY A 39 13.54 18.59 19.38
N GLY A 40 12.21 18.58 19.30
CA GLY A 40 11.33 17.70 18.55
C GLY A 40 11.00 16.40 19.29
N LEU A 41 11.44 16.22 20.54
CA LEU A 41 11.09 15.02 21.31
C LEU A 41 9.56 14.94 21.41
N LEU A 42 9.01 13.77 21.12
CA LEU A 42 7.57 13.56 21.25
C LEU A 42 7.33 13.06 22.67
N LYS A 43 6.62 13.85 23.47
CA LYS A 43 6.25 13.52 24.84
C LYS A 43 4.78 13.13 24.87
N PHE A 44 4.47 12.01 25.50
CA PHE A 44 3.15 11.42 25.55
C PHE A 44 2.72 11.18 26.99
N VAL A 45 1.42 11.37 27.25
CA VAL A 45 0.77 10.89 28.46
C VAL A 45 -0.44 10.06 28.07
N PHE A 46 -0.56 8.86 28.60
CA PHE A 46 -1.68 7.94 28.39
C PHE A 46 -1.92 7.06 29.61
N ASP A 47 -3.09 6.43 29.69
CA ASP A 47 -3.41 5.50 30.78
C ASP A 47 -2.64 4.18 30.61
N PHE A 48 -2.15 3.62 31.71
CA PHE A 48 -1.39 2.39 31.69
C PHE A 48 -2.27 1.18 31.38
N GLU A 49 -1.85 0.35 30.43
CA GLU A 49 -2.43 -0.96 30.16
C GLU A 49 -1.36 -2.05 30.25
N ALA A 50 -1.75 -3.24 30.70
CA ALA A 50 -0.84 -4.34 31.01
C ALA A 50 -0.10 -4.93 29.78
N ASN A 51 -0.54 -4.61 28.56
CA ASN A 51 -0.06 -5.25 27.33
C ASN A 51 0.91 -4.41 26.50
N PHE A 52 1.35 -3.25 26.99
CA PHE A 52 2.27 -2.41 26.24
C PHE A 52 3.69 -3.00 26.22
N ARG A 53 4.20 -3.27 25.01
CA ARG A 53 5.58 -3.76 24.79
C ARG A 53 6.64 -2.65 24.80
N PHE A 54 6.31 -1.46 25.30
CA PHE A 54 7.18 -0.29 25.23
C PHE A 54 8.43 -0.40 26.10
N LEU A 55 8.26 -0.82 27.35
CA LEU A 55 9.40 -1.03 28.25
C LEU A 55 10.29 -2.19 27.78
N GLU A 56 9.68 -3.28 27.29
CA GLU A 56 10.39 -4.38 26.64
C GLU A 56 11.19 -3.87 25.43
N ARG A 57 10.57 -3.07 24.55
CA ARG A 57 11.26 -2.54 23.38
C ARG A 57 12.42 -1.62 23.74
N MET A 58 12.25 -0.77 24.76
CA MET A 58 13.30 0.10 25.27
C MET A 58 14.52 -0.69 25.76
N THR A 59 14.30 -1.85 26.39
CA THR A 59 15.38 -2.70 26.95
C THR A 59 15.98 -3.69 25.94
N THR A 60 15.26 -4.02 24.86
CA THR A 60 15.68 -4.99 23.83
C THR A 60 16.23 -4.34 22.56
N ILE A 61 16.26 -3.01 22.49
CA ILE A 61 16.84 -2.30 21.35
C ILE A 61 18.31 -2.67 21.16
N ASN A 62 18.69 -3.06 19.94
CA ASN A 62 20.08 -3.34 19.61
C ASN A 62 20.82 -2.03 19.32
N TYR A 63 21.47 -1.49 20.34
CA TYR A 63 22.15 -0.20 20.27
C TYR A 63 23.35 -0.19 19.31
N ASP A 64 24.01 -1.34 19.11
CA ASP A 64 25.13 -1.46 18.17
C ASP A 64 24.66 -1.39 16.71
N LEU A 65 23.51 -1.98 16.40
CA LEU A 65 22.87 -1.83 15.09
C LEU A 65 22.36 -0.41 14.91
N TYR A 66 21.70 0.17 15.91
CA TYR A 66 21.26 1.57 15.82
C TYR A 66 22.41 2.53 15.51
N LYS A 67 23.55 2.41 16.20
CA LYS A 67 24.76 3.20 15.92
C LYS A 67 25.33 3.02 14.51
N LYS A 68 25.06 1.87 13.89
CA LYS A 68 25.46 1.57 12.50
C LYS A 68 24.45 2.10 11.47
N GLY A 69 23.43 2.85 11.90
CA GLY A 69 22.40 3.38 11.02
C GLY A 69 21.38 2.32 10.60
N TYR A 70 21.05 1.38 11.48
CA TYR A 70 19.88 0.52 11.27
C TYR A 70 18.65 1.22 11.86
N PRO A 71 17.52 1.24 11.13
CA PRO A 71 16.31 1.89 11.60
C PRO A 71 15.74 1.18 12.83
N VAL A 72 15.13 1.96 13.71
CA VAL A 72 14.38 1.47 14.87
C VAL A 72 12.91 1.33 14.50
N ASP A 73 12.03 2.04 15.19
CA ASP A 73 10.58 1.86 15.09
C ASP A 73 9.94 3.10 14.49
N ASP A 74 8.94 2.88 13.65
CA ASP A 74 8.14 3.91 13.01
C ASP A 74 6.75 3.95 13.65
N GLY A 75 6.08 5.10 13.54
CA GLY A 75 4.71 5.24 14.04
C GLY A 75 4.03 6.49 13.56
N LYS A 76 2.83 6.71 14.08
CA LYS A 76 2.04 7.92 13.81
C LYS A 76 1.16 8.31 15.00
N ILE A 77 0.75 9.56 15.00
CA ILE A 77 -0.27 10.11 15.89
C ILE A 77 -1.40 10.62 15.01
N ASP A 78 -2.62 10.18 15.28
CA ASP A 78 -3.82 10.69 14.62
C ASP A 78 -4.60 11.60 15.56
N PHE A 79 -5.03 12.76 15.06
CA PHE A 79 -5.82 13.75 15.80
C PHE A 79 -7.21 13.81 15.19
N PHE A 80 -8.23 13.71 16.03
CA PHE A 80 -9.62 13.70 15.62
C PHE A 80 -10.39 14.86 16.26
N ASP A 81 -11.36 15.39 15.52
CA ASP A 81 -12.30 16.36 16.06
C ASP A 81 -13.36 15.68 16.96
N ALA A 82 -14.37 16.44 17.38
CA ALA A 82 -15.44 15.89 18.22
C ALA A 82 -16.42 14.97 17.47
N ASN A 83 -16.35 14.91 16.14
CA ASN A 83 -17.19 14.10 15.26
C ASN A 83 -16.47 12.84 14.73
N ASP A 84 -15.28 12.53 15.28
CA ASP A 84 -14.38 11.47 14.82
C ASP A 84 -13.78 11.69 13.42
N ASP A 85 -13.83 12.91 12.89
CA ASP A 85 -13.14 13.26 11.66
C ASP A 85 -11.64 13.43 11.93
N ASN A 86 -10.79 12.75 11.14
CA ASN A 86 -9.35 12.88 11.25
C ASN A 86 -8.92 14.27 10.74
N LEU A 87 -8.47 15.11 11.67
CA LEU A 87 -7.96 16.45 11.40
C LEU A 87 -6.53 16.43 10.90
N LYS A 88 -5.70 15.54 11.48
CA LYS A 88 -4.27 15.54 11.22
C LYS A 88 -3.63 14.21 11.58
N THR A 89 -2.69 13.77 10.74
CA THR A 89 -1.78 12.65 11.04
C THR A 89 -0.35 13.17 11.15
N TRP A 90 0.32 12.90 12.27
CA TRP A 90 1.76 13.14 12.44
C TRP A 90 2.48 11.82 12.31
N LYS A 91 3.35 11.68 11.30
CA LYS A 91 4.16 10.48 11.09
C LYS A 91 5.55 10.69 11.66
N PHE A 92 6.13 9.65 12.22
CA PHE A 92 7.50 9.67 12.68
C PHE A 92 8.20 8.37 12.31
N LYS A 93 9.52 8.45 12.10
CA LYS A 93 10.36 7.31 11.76
C LYS A 93 11.63 7.28 12.57
N ASP A 94 12.16 6.07 12.71
CA ASP A 94 13.41 5.79 13.41
C ASP A 94 13.41 6.41 14.82
N ALA A 95 12.42 5.97 15.62
CA ALA A 95 12.04 6.58 16.89
C ALA A 95 12.32 5.66 18.09
N PRO A 96 13.53 5.73 18.69
CA PRO A 96 13.78 5.09 19.96
C PRO A 96 12.94 5.70 21.08
N ILE A 97 12.49 4.84 21.99
CA ILE A 97 11.96 5.24 23.30
C ILE A 97 13.16 5.65 24.16
N VAL A 98 13.17 6.91 24.62
CA VAL A 98 14.27 7.47 25.41
C VAL A 98 13.91 7.64 26.89
N ASP A 99 12.62 7.70 27.20
CA ASP A 99 12.12 7.71 28.57
C ASP A 99 10.76 7.01 28.64
N TYR A 100 10.54 6.25 29.72
CA TYR A 100 9.29 5.55 29.99
C TYR A 100 9.06 5.49 31.50
N LYS A 101 8.06 6.23 31.97
CA LYS A 101 7.78 6.40 33.39
C LYS A 101 6.32 6.10 33.70
N VAL A 102 6.08 5.15 34.60
CA VAL A 102 4.75 4.87 35.13
C VAL A 102 4.55 5.66 36.42
N LYS A 103 3.42 6.39 36.52
CA LYS A 103 3.00 7.14 37.71
C LYS A 103 1.62 6.65 38.14
N PHE A 104 1.42 6.50 39.44
CA PHE A 104 0.11 6.22 40.01
C PHE A 104 -0.31 7.39 40.89
N ASP A 105 -1.49 7.96 40.62
CA ASP A 105 -2.07 9.04 41.40
C ASP A 105 -3.38 8.58 42.06
N THR A 106 -3.36 8.56 43.40
CA THR A 106 -4.50 8.16 44.23
C THR A 106 -5.64 9.18 44.23
N ASN A 107 -5.42 10.39 43.74
CA ASN A 107 -6.42 11.48 43.76
C ASN A 107 -7.29 11.52 42.50
N GLY A 108 -7.46 10.37 41.81
CA GLY A 108 -8.30 10.25 40.62
C GLY A 108 -7.54 10.31 39.30
N GLY A 109 -6.21 10.43 39.32
CA GLY A 109 -5.38 10.35 38.11
C GLY A 109 -5.18 8.93 37.59
N GLY A 110 -5.33 7.91 38.44
CA GLY A 110 -5.15 6.51 38.06
C GLY A 110 -3.68 6.17 37.77
N MET A 111 -3.44 5.08 37.06
CA MET A 111 -2.10 4.69 36.62
C MET A 111 -1.85 5.23 35.21
N ARG A 112 -0.88 6.13 35.07
CA ARG A 112 -0.53 6.79 33.82
C ARG A 112 0.91 6.53 33.42
N VAL A 113 1.17 6.62 32.13
CA VAL A 113 2.48 6.52 31.55
C VAL A 113 2.87 7.86 30.96
N GLU A 114 4.07 8.33 31.30
CA GLU A 114 4.78 9.39 30.59
C GLU A 114 5.85 8.73 29.72
N MET A 115 5.77 8.92 28.41
CA MET A 115 6.70 8.32 27.46
C MET A 115 7.31 9.38 26.56
N ILE A 116 8.61 9.28 26.28
CA ILE A 116 9.31 10.18 25.36
C ILE A 116 9.90 9.36 24.21
N LEU A 117 9.56 9.72 22.98
CA LEU A 117 10.19 9.22 21.76
C LEU A 117 11.16 10.26 21.19
N SER A 118 12.27 9.79 20.64
CA SER A 118 13.24 10.63 19.92
C SER A 118 13.34 10.25 18.43
N PRO A 119 12.29 10.53 17.62
CA PRO A 119 12.30 10.23 16.19
C PRO A 119 13.36 11.02 15.41
N ALA A 120 14.04 10.35 14.49
CA ALA A 120 15.00 10.98 13.60
C ALA A 120 14.33 11.70 12.41
N ILE A 121 13.15 11.22 11.98
CA ILE A 121 12.33 11.86 10.94
C ILE A 121 10.93 12.10 11.50
N GLN A 122 10.40 13.29 11.27
CA GLN A 122 9.02 13.64 11.62
C GLN A 122 8.33 14.32 10.44
N ASP A 123 7.04 14.08 10.30
CA ASP A 123 6.19 14.70 9.30
C ASP A 123 4.84 15.05 9.93
N TYR A 124 4.68 16.33 10.28
CA TYR A 124 3.44 16.90 10.81
C TYR A 124 2.84 17.94 9.85
N GLY A 125 3.09 17.79 8.54
CA GLY A 125 2.80 18.79 7.50
C GLY A 125 4.05 19.55 7.03
N CYS A 126 5.17 19.34 7.69
CA CYS A 126 6.51 19.68 7.23
C CYS A 126 7.44 18.53 7.60
N LYS A 127 8.16 17.98 6.60
CA LYS A 127 9.10 16.90 6.82
C LYS A 127 10.38 17.44 7.44
N ILE A 128 10.65 17.07 8.68
CA ILE A 128 11.86 17.41 9.41
C ILE A 128 12.75 16.18 9.50
N HIS A 129 13.99 16.35 9.06
CA HIS A 129 15.06 15.37 9.21
C HIS A 129 16.05 15.92 10.23
N ARG A 130 16.40 15.10 11.22
CA ARG A 130 17.37 15.52 12.22
C ARG A 130 18.78 15.23 11.76
N ASN A 131 19.68 16.16 12.07
CA ASN A 131 21.08 16.08 11.65
C ASN A 131 21.85 14.88 12.23
N TRP A 132 21.33 14.24 13.28
CA TRP A 132 21.89 13.02 13.88
C TRP A 132 21.24 11.73 13.39
N HIS A 133 20.43 11.79 12.33
CA HIS A 133 19.91 10.60 11.66
C HIS A 133 21.06 9.82 11.01
N ILE A 134 21.22 8.55 11.39
CA ILE A 134 22.36 7.71 10.98
C ILE A 134 21.94 6.72 9.88
N THR A 135 20.65 6.41 9.77
CA THR A 135 20.15 5.41 8.83
C THR A 135 20.23 5.92 7.38
N PRO A 136 20.81 5.14 6.43
CA PRO A 136 20.85 5.53 5.02
C PRO A 136 19.44 5.75 4.49
N ILE A 137 19.12 7.00 4.16
CA ILE A 137 17.85 7.34 3.52
C ILE A 137 17.94 6.80 2.09
N LYS A 138 17.10 5.83 1.70
CA LYS A 138 16.68 5.77 0.30
C LYS A 138 15.84 7.02 0.07
N GLU A 139 16.48 8.08 -0.40
CA GLU A 139 15.82 9.36 -0.64
C GLU A 139 14.74 9.18 -1.70
N GLU A 140 13.49 9.04 -1.29
CA GLU A 140 12.41 9.63 -2.09
C GLU A 140 12.60 11.14 -1.96
N SER A 141 13.18 11.71 -3.01
CA SER A 141 13.46 13.13 -3.18
C SER A 141 12.33 13.99 -2.62
N TYR A 142 12.71 14.97 -1.81
CA TYR A 142 11.84 16.02 -1.28
C TYR A 142 10.85 16.53 -2.34
N GLN A 143 9.55 16.46 -2.04
CA GLN A 143 8.48 17.08 -2.83
C GLN A 143 7.85 18.17 -1.95
N SER A 144 7.84 19.40 -2.47
CA SER A 144 7.33 20.62 -1.81
C SER A 144 5.81 20.50 -1.53
N PRO A 145 5.26 21.13 -0.47
CA PRO A 145 3.89 20.87 -0.05
C PRO A 145 2.88 21.74 -0.81
N VAL A 146 2.08 21.16 -1.70
CA VAL A 146 0.75 21.68 -2.06
C VAL A 146 -0.22 20.52 -2.39
N GLN A 147 -1.37 20.56 -1.70
CA GLN A 147 -2.65 19.85 -1.90
C GLN A 147 -2.80 18.38 -1.45
N ALA A 148 -3.86 18.20 -0.65
CA ALA A 148 -4.31 16.99 0.02
C ALA A 148 -4.13 15.72 -0.83
N ALA A 149 -3.25 14.82 -0.35
CA ALA A 149 -3.28 13.44 -0.80
C ALA A 149 -4.40 12.73 -0.01
N GLU A 150 -5.53 12.54 -0.69
CA GLU A 150 -6.60 11.61 -0.31
C GLU A 150 -6.00 10.32 0.26
N LYS A 151 -6.65 9.76 1.30
CA LYS A 151 -6.39 8.41 1.80
C LYS A 151 -6.21 7.50 0.58
N LYS A 152 -4.98 7.03 0.33
CA LYS A 152 -4.75 6.02 -0.71
C LYS A 152 -5.51 4.78 -0.27
N GLU A 153 -6.72 4.63 -0.81
CA GLU A 153 -7.47 3.41 -0.74
C GLU A 153 -6.56 2.24 -1.14
N PRO A 154 -6.71 1.08 -0.48
CA PRO A 154 -5.94 -0.09 -0.86
C PRO A 154 -6.11 -0.33 -2.36
N LYS A 155 -5.00 -0.18 -3.10
CA LYS A 155 -5.04 -0.21 -4.56
C LYS A 155 -5.60 -1.55 -5.02
N GLU A 156 -6.69 -1.49 -5.76
CA GLU A 156 -7.25 -2.66 -6.45
C GLU A 156 -6.24 -3.18 -7.47
N GLU A 157 -6.00 -4.48 -7.44
CA GLU A 157 -4.98 -5.09 -8.27
C GLU A 157 -5.41 -6.47 -8.81
N ILE A 158 -4.95 -6.77 -10.02
CA ILE A 158 -4.97 -8.11 -10.60
C ILE A 158 -3.57 -8.67 -10.37
N ILE A 159 -3.46 -9.73 -9.56
CA ILE A 159 -2.20 -10.34 -9.15
C ILE A 159 -1.66 -11.25 -10.27
N GLU A 160 -2.52 -12.11 -10.79
CA GLU A 160 -2.14 -13.16 -11.73
C GLU A 160 -3.33 -13.46 -12.65
N SER A 161 -3.04 -13.88 -13.89
CA SER A 161 -4.04 -14.40 -14.81
C SER A 161 -3.46 -15.54 -15.66
N TRP A 162 -4.26 -16.56 -15.95
CA TRP A 162 -3.84 -17.70 -16.76
C TRP A 162 -5.00 -18.41 -17.45
N TRP A 163 -4.69 -19.15 -18.51
CA TRP A 163 -5.62 -20.05 -19.19
C TRP A 163 -5.52 -21.46 -18.63
N SER A 164 -6.64 -22.18 -18.56
CA SER A 164 -6.72 -23.60 -18.21
C SER A 164 -7.73 -24.36 -19.06
N SER A 165 -7.59 -25.69 -19.10
CA SER A 165 -8.54 -26.60 -19.75
C SER A 165 -9.67 -27.04 -18.80
N ASP A 166 -9.62 -26.63 -17.54
CA ASP A 166 -10.59 -26.97 -16.50
C ASP A 166 -11.07 -25.74 -15.72
N ILE A 167 -12.30 -25.83 -15.19
CA ILE A 167 -12.96 -24.76 -14.44
C ILE A 167 -12.30 -24.46 -13.09
N GLU A 168 -11.53 -25.39 -12.52
CA GLU A 168 -10.79 -25.21 -11.26
C GLU A 168 -9.48 -24.44 -11.46
N GLY A 169 -8.99 -24.33 -12.70
CA GLY A 169 -7.75 -23.64 -13.04
C GLY A 169 -6.49 -24.47 -12.76
N LYS A 170 -6.62 -25.78 -12.56
CA LYS A 170 -5.54 -26.68 -12.16
C LYS A 170 -4.60 -27.01 -13.31
N TYR A 171 -5.13 -27.22 -14.51
CA TYR A 171 -4.39 -27.61 -15.70
C TYR A 171 -4.18 -26.39 -16.60
N LYS A 172 -3.11 -25.63 -16.31
CA LYS A 172 -2.72 -24.47 -17.12
C LYS A 172 -2.44 -24.91 -18.55
N THR A 173 -3.04 -24.22 -19.52
CA THR A 173 -2.84 -24.48 -20.94
C THR A 173 -2.50 -23.18 -21.68
N ASN A 174 -1.88 -23.30 -22.84
CA ASN A 174 -1.67 -22.19 -23.78
C ASN A 174 -2.25 -22.50 -25.17
N LYS A 175 -3.01 -23.59 -25.29
CA LYS A 175 -3.66 -24.05 -26.51
C LYS A 175 -5.02 -24.68 -26.16
N ALA A 176 -5.98 -24.52 -27.05
CA ALA A 176 -7.28 -25.18 -26.98
C ALA A 176 -7.76 -25.41 -28.42
N SER A 177 -8.53 -26.47 -28.63
CA SER A 177 -9.06 -26.82 -29.95
C SER A 177 -10.39 -26.12 -30.19
N ILE A 178 -10.71 -25.82 -31.45
CA ILE A 178 -12.00 -25.24 -31.79
C ILE A 178 -13.12 -26.23 -31.42
N GLY A 179 -14.23 -25.71 -30.87
CA GLY A 179 -15.31 -26.51 -30.29
C GLY A 179 -15.12 -26.85 -28.81
N GLU A 180 -13.93 -26.69 -28.23
CA GLU A 180 -13.69 -26.86 -26.79
C GLU A 180 -14.00 -25.58 -25.99
N THR A 181 -14.12 -25.73 -24.67
CA THR A 181 -14.21 -24.61 -23.73
C THR A 181 -12.86 -24.40 -23.06
N ALA A 182 -12.30 -23.19 -23.19
CA ALA A 182 -11.13 -22.76 -22.44
C ALA A 182 -11.56 -21.88 -21.26
N TYR A 183 -10.90 -21.99 -20.12
CA TYR A 183 -11.20 -21.18 -18.94
C TYR A 183 -10.09 -20.17 -18.71
N PHE A 184 -10.46 -18.92 -18.44
CA PHE A 184 -9.52 -17.87 -18.07
C PHE A 184 -9.69 -17.49 -16.61
N HIS A 185 -8.62 -17.61 -15.84
CA HIS A 185 -8.59 -17.40 -14.41
C HIS A 185 -7.85 -16.12 -14.09
N ILE A 186 -8.40 -15.36 -13.14
CA ILE A 186 -7.82 -14.10 -12.67
C ILE A 186 -7.86 -14.10 -11.16
N LYS A 187 -6.71 -13.85 -10.54
CA LYS A 187 -6.58 -13.65 -9.10
C LYS A 187 -6.48 -12.16 -8.81
N THR A 188 -7.31 -11.65 -7.91
CA THR A 188 -7.41 -10.22 -7.60
C THR A 188 -6.98 -9.94 -6.16
N LYS A 189 -6.74 -8.66 -5.85
CA LYS A 189 -6.42 -8.15 -4.51
C LYS A 189 -7.17 -6.84 -4.30
N ASN A 190 -7.77 -6.70 -3.12
CA ASN A 190 -8.48 -5.50 -2.69
C ASN A 190 -9.66 -5.10 -3.61
N ILE A 191 -10.12 -5.97 -4.50
CA ILE A 191 -11.35 -5.75 -5.26
C ILE A 191 -12.51 -6.27 -4.43
N SER A 192 -13.54 -5.45 -4.22
CA SER A 192 -14.71 -5.82 -3.43
C SER A 192 -15.43 -7.05 -3.99
N GLU A 193 -15.96 -7.89 -3.10
CA GLU A 193 -16.81 -9.01 -3.47
C GLU A 193 -17.99 -8.53 -4.31
N ASN A 194 -18.37 -9.30 -5.34
CA ASN A 194 -19.41 -8.99 -6.29
C ASN A 194 -19.18 -7.74 -7.16
N LYS A 195 -17.97 -7.16 -7.18
CA LYS A 195 -17.66 -6.10 -8.14
C LYS A 195 -17.71 -6.67 -9.56
N GLU A 196 -18.51 -6.05 -10.43
CA GLU A 196 -18.57 -6.39 -11.85
C GLU A 196 -17.29 -5.92 -12.54
N LEU A 197 -16.65 -6.82 -13.29
CA LEU A 197 -15.53 -6.53 -14.17
C LEU A 197 -15.92 -6.86 -15.60
N ILE A 198 -15.53 -5.98 -16.52
CA ILE A 198 -15.78 -6.10 -17.95
C ILE A 198 -14.48 -6.53 -18.63
N PHE A 199 -14.57 -7.57 -19.45
CA PHE A 199 -13.46 -8.15 -20.19
C PHE A 199 -13.77 -8.14 -21.67
N ASN A 200 -12.79 -7.72 -22.47
CA ASN A 200 -12.82 -7.77 -23.92
C ASN A 200 -11.82 -8.81 -24.40
N LEU A 201 -12.27 -9.79 -25.17
CA LEU A 201 -11.37 -10.72 -25.85
C LEU A 201 -10.79 -10.01 -27.07
N ILE A 202 -9.47 -10.03 -27.19
CA ILE A 202 -8.74 -9.48 -28.34
C ILE A 202 -7.85 -10.55 -28.96
N ASP A 203 -7.73 -10.50 -30.29
CA ASP A 203 -6.76 -11.27 -31.04
C ASP A 203 -5.44 -10.49 -31.14
N GLN A 204 -4.34 -11.09 -30.67
CA GLN A 204 -2.98 -10.53 -30.73
C GLN A 204 -2.18 -11.04 -31.95
N GLY A 205 -2.83 -11.68 -32.92
CA GLY A 205 -2.21 -12.14 -34.16
C GLY A 205 -1.53 -11.03 -34.97
N LEU A 206 -0.62 -11.42 -35.87
CA LEU A 206 0.08 -10.50 -36.78
C LEU A 206 -0.94 -9.81 -37.69
N ASN A 207 -0.91 -8.48 -37.70
CA ASN A 207 -1.59 -7.63 -38.68
C ASN A 207 -1.19 -8.05 -40.11
N ILE A 208 -2.00 -8.91 -40.74
CA ILE A 208 -1.91 -9.17 -42.17
C ILE A 208 -2.94 -8.27 -42.83
N VAL A 209 -2.44 -7.17 -43.39
CA VAL A 209 -3.04 -6.27 -44.39
C VAL A 209 -4.55 -6.49 -44.64
N GLY A 210 -5.37 -5.80 -43.85
CA GLY A 210 -6.83 -5.78 -44.01
C GLY A 210 -7.51 -5.61 -42.67
N ASN A 211 -7.91 -4.37 -42.35
CA ASN A 211 -8.65 -3.98 -41.14
C ASN A 211 -9.96 -4.79 -40.95
N GLN A 212 -9.87 -6.01 -40.46
CA GLN A 212 -11.02 -6.73 -39.89
C GLN A 212 -10.59 -7.31 -38.55
N GLU A 213 -10.92 -6.60 -37.47
CA GLU A 213 -10.92 -7.15 -36.11
C GLU A 213 -11.92 -8.32 -36.11
N LYS A 214 -11.42 -9.56 -36.19
CA LYS A 214 -12.28 -10.73 -36.45
C LYS A 214 -13.00 -11.26 -35.21
N ILE A 215 -12.54 -10.95 -34.00
CA ILE A 215 -13.15 -11.45 -32.76
C ILE A 215 -13.17 -10.34 -31.71
N ALA A 216 -14.37 -9.80 -31.43
CA ALA A 216 -14.63 -8.92 -30.31
C ALA A 216 -15.75 -9.53 -29.47
N LEU A 217 -15.38 -10.09 -28.31
CA LEU A 217 -16.33 -10.62 -27.32
C LEU A 217 -16.22 -9.79 -26.06
N ASN A 218 -17.35 -9.25 -25.61
CA ASN A 218 -17.47 -8.59 -24.31
C ASN A 218 -18.06 -9.59 -23.31
N TYR A 219 -17.36 -9.79 -22.20
CA TYR A 219 -17.79 -10.67 -21.12
C TYR A 219 -17.86 -9.87 -19.82
N LYS A 220 -18.95 -10.04 -19.07
CA LYS A 220 -19.15 -9.41 -17.77
C LYS A 220 -19.26 -10.48 -16.71
N THR A 221 -18.51 -10.32 -15.63
CA THR A 221 -18.51 -11.26 -14.51
C THR A 221 -18.08 -10.59 -13.23
N ASN A 222 -18.39 -11.21 -12.10
CA ASN A 222 -18.19 -10.65 -10.78
C ASN A 222 -16.96 -11.26 -10.10
N VAL A 223 -16.29 -10.47 -9.25
CA VAL A 223 -15.26 -10.99 -8.35
C VAL A 223 -15.92 -11.80 -7.24
N ILE A 224 -15.52 -13.07 -7.13
CA ILE A 224 -15.97 -13.98 -6.08
C ILE A 224 -14.74 -14.54 -5.38
N ASN A 225 -14.63 -14.36 -4.05
CA ASN A 225 -13.51 -14.83 -3.25
C ASN A 225 -12.13 -14.43 -3.82
N ASN A 226 -11.97 -13.17 -4.23
CA ASN A 226 -10.76 -12.64 -4.87
C ASN A 226 -10.35 -13.36 -6.18
N LYS A 227 -11.32 -13.97 -6.87
CA LYS A 227 -11.12 -14.64 -8.15
C LYS A 227 -12.18 -14.26 -9.16
N VAL A 228 -11.80 -14.35 -10.43
CA VAL A 228 -12.71 -14.31 -11.57
C VAL A 228 -12.37 -15.48 -12.48
N VAL A 229 -13.40 -16.15 -12.98
CA VAL A 229 -13.28 -17.23 -13.97
C VAL A 229 -14.19 -16.88 -15.14
N ILE A 230 -13.64 -16.93 -16.35
CA ILE A 230 -14.37 -16.72 -17.61
C ILE A 230 -14.31 -18.01 -18.40
N ASP A 231 -15.47 -18.54 -18.80
CA ASP A 231 -15.59 -19.65 -19.73
C ASP A 231 -15.69 -19.13 -21.17
N LEU A 232 -14.73 -19.51 -22.00
CA LEU A 232 -14.71 -19.18 -23.42
C LEU A 232 -14.97 -20.45 -24.23
N LYS A 233 -16.19 -20.57 -24.76
CA LYS A 233 -16.51 -21.59 -25.76
C LYS A 233 -15.96 -21.15 -27.11
N LEU A 234 -15.00 -21.89 -27.65
CA LEU A 234 -14.39 -21.61 -28.94
C LEU A 234 -15.39 -21.96 -30.05
N ASN A 235 -15.91 -20.94 -30.73
CA ASN A 235 -16.98 -21.09 -31.70
C ASN A 235 -16.50 -21.90 -32.93
N PRO A 236 -17.17 -23.01 -33.29
CA PRO A 236 -16.85 -23.76 -34.51
C PRO A 236 -16.82 -22.92 -35.78
N ALA A 237 -17.64 -21.86 -35.87
CA ALA A 237 -17.63 -20.96 -37.02
C ALA A 237 -16.30 -20.19 -37.20
N TRP A 238 -15.42 -20.18 -36.19
CA TRP A 238 -14.10 -19.58 -36.30
C TRP A 238 -13.15 -20.41 -37.17
N ASP A 239 -13.39 -21.71 -37.37
CA ASP A 239 -12.59 -22.54 -38.29
C ASP A 239 -12.58 -21.95 -39.71
N GLU A 240 -13.73 -21.52 -40.22
CA GLU A 240 -13.85 -20.92 -41.56
C GLU A 240 -13.17 -19.53 -41.66
N ILE A 241 -13.17 -18.78 -40.55
CA ILE A 241 -12.55 -17.45 -40.47
C ILE A 241 -11.02 -17.56 -40.55
N PHE A 242 -10.46 -18.61 -39.95
CA PHE A 242 -9.02 -18.88 -39.96
C PHE A 242 -8.57 -19.63 -41.22
N ALA A 243 -9.42 -20.47 -41.81
CA ALA A 243 -9.11 -21.21 -43.04
C ALA A 243 -8.87 -20.31 -44.28
N ASN A 244 -9.39 -19.07 -44.28
CA ASN A 244 -9.29 -18.13 -45.39
C ASN A 244 -8.05 -17.21 -45.35
N GLU A 245 -7.09 -17.43 -44.45
CA GLU A 245 -5.87 -16.61 -44.36
C GLU A 245 -4.69 -17.16 -45.18
N PRO A 246 -3.99 -16.31 -45.98
CA PRO A 246 -3.06 -16.77 -47.02
C PRO A 246 -1.70 -17.29 -46.53
N ASN A 247 -1.52 -17.61 -45.25
CA ASN A 247 -0.28 -18.18 -44.70
C ASN A 247 -0.58 -19.40 -43.83
N ILE A 248 -0.72 -20.55 -44.51
CA ILE A 248 -1.33 -21.78 -44.01
C ILE A 248 -0.42 -22.56 -43.02
N GLU A 249 0.85 -22.22 -42.87
CA GLU A 249 1.76 -23.08 -42.09
C GLU A 249 1.84 -22.78 -40.58
N ASN A 250 1.31 -21.65 -40.08
CA ASN A 250 1.37 -21.33 -38.64
C ASN A 250 0.25 -20.38 -38.18
N LEU A 251 -1.02 -20.67 -38.50
CA LEU A 251 -2.18 -19.98 -37.93
C LEU A 251 -2.29 -20.26 -36.42
N ARG A 252 -1.54 -19.49 -35.62
CA ARG A 252 -1.69 -19.42 -34.17
C ARG A 252 -2.41 -18.12 -33.85
N VAL A 253 -3.72 -18.21 -33.72
CA VAL A 253 -4.54 -17.12 -33.17
C VAL A 253 -4.14 -16.95 -31.71
N LYS A 254 -3.72 -15.75 -31.32
CA LYS A 254 -3.21 -15.50 -29.98
C LYS A 254 -4.22 -14.66 -29.23
N LEU A 255 -5.14 -15.34 -28.54
CA LEU A 255 -6.18 -14.67 -27.77
C LEU A 255 -5.64 -14.14 -26.44
N SER A 256 -6.06 -12.93 -26.08
CA SER A 256 -5.83 -12.35 -24.76
C SER A 256 -7.07 -11.60 -24.28
N TRP A 257 -7.23 -11.50 -22.97
CA TRP A 257 -8.28 -10.68 -22.39
C TRP A 257 -7.74 -9.31 -22.03
N GLU A 258 -8.58 -8.31 -22.20
CA GLU A 258 -8.30 -6.95 -21.79
C GLU A 258 -9.39 -6.47 -20.83
N THR A 259 -8.99 -5.79 -19.77
CA THR A 259 -9.93 -5.20 -18.81
C THR A 259 -9.49 -3.80 -18.41
N THR A 260 -10.42 -2.98 -17.93
CA THR A 260 -10.10 -1.66 -17.37
C THR A 260 -10.33 -1.70 -15.87
N LEU A 261 -9.26 -1.53 -15.09
CA LEU A 261 -9.33 -1.43 -13.64
C LEU A 261 -8.77 -0.07 -13.23
N ASN A 262 -9.54 0.71 -12.46
CA ASN A 262 -9.18 2.07 -12.04
C ASN A 262 -8.76 2.97 -13.22
N GLY A 263 -9.53 2.94 -14.32
CA GLY A 263 -9.26 3.73 -15.52
C GLY A 263 -8.01 3.29 -16.33
N THR A 264 -7.31 2.24 -15.91
CA THR A 264 -6.13 1.72 -16.60
C THR A 264 -6.47 0.44 -17.36
N LYS A 265 -6.22 0.44 -18.66
CA LYS A 265 -6.36 -0.72 -19.54
C LYS A 265 -5.26 -1.74 -19.21
N LYS A 266 -5.63 -2.98 -18.92
CA LYS A 266 -4.72 -4.09 -18.62
C LYS A 266 -4.91 -5.22 -19.62
N ASN A 267 -3.83 -5.54 -20.33
CA ASN A 267 -3.75 -6.74 -21.16
C ASN A 267 -3.36 -7.93 -20.30
N LEU A 268 -4.25 -8.91 -20.21
CA LEU A 268 -4.10 -10.13 -19.45
C LEU A 268 -3.72 -11.24 -20.43
N THR A 269 -2.41 -11.41 -20.58
CA THR A 269 -1.82 -12.45 -21.43
C THR A 269 -1.02 -13.41 -20.54
N TYR A 270 -0.87 -14.65 -20.99
CA TYR A 270 0.07 -15.59 -20.40
C TYR A 270 1.49 -15.00 -20.48
N SER A 271 2.02 -14.51 -19.36
CA SER A 271 3.42 -14.11 -19.21
C SER A 271 4.15 -15.22 -18.48
N ARG A 272 5.07 -15.89 -19.18
CA ARG A 272 6.05 -16.77 -18.56
C ARG A 272 7.24 -15.89 -18.18
N LYS A 273 7.59 -15.82 -16.89
CA LYS A 273 8.98 -15.52 -16.50
C LYS A 273 9.79 -16.81 -16.61
#